data_AF-A0A2W7BG34-F1
#
_entry.id   AF-A0A2W7BG34-F1
#
_cell.length_a   1.000
_cell.length_b   1.000
_cell.length_c   1.000
_cell.angle_alpha   90.00
_cell.angle_beta   90.00
_cell.angle_gamma   90.00
#
_symmetry.space_group_name_H-M   'P 1'
#
loop_
_entity.id
_entity.type
_entity.pdbx_description
1 polymer ?
#
loop_
_entity_poly.entity_id
_entity_poly.type
_entity_poly.pdbx_seq_one_letter_code
_entity_poly.pdbx_strand_id
1 'polypeptide(L)'
;MIEQHPYGELGEQAKALRGQVAARDLRQASRNGLRQDAVNHCLDALSRFQEMDQAEFMAVISEVAAVGQSGLQINEPGTSRSLKTLPGSWSDLALACLIHVGLKRLTPNEDSGLGIEAEYAEALRLHSP
;
A
#
# COMPACT_ATOMS: atom_id res chain seq x y z
N MET A 1 14.94 20.61 -20.64
CA MET A 1 15.26 20.35 -19.22
C MET A 1 14.05 19.61 -18.67
N ILE A 2 14.11 18.28 -18.56
CA ILE A 2 12.96 17.50 -18.08
C ILE A 2 13.09 17.50 -16.56
N GLU A 3 12.23 18.27 -15.89
CA GLU A 3 12.03 18.16 -14.45
C GLU A 3 11.59 16.72 -14.17
N GLN A 4 12.53 15.89 -13.73
CA GLN A 4 12.22 14.57 -13.21
C GLN A 4 11.56 14.79 -11.84
N HIS A 5 10.26 15.04 -11.88
CA HIS A 5 9.44 14.97 -10.70
C HIS A 5 9.59 13.54 -10.14
N PRO A 6 10.02 13.36 -8.88
CA PRO A 6 10.17 12.03 -8.26
C PRO A 6 8.84 11.24 -8.22
N TYR A 7 7.73 11.91 -8.53
CA TYR A 7 6.40 11.34 -8.73
C TYR A 7 6.27 10.48 -9.99
N GLY A 8 7.00 10.77 -11.07
CA GLY A 8 6.89 10.03 -12.33
C GLY A 8 7.43 8.60 -12.19
N GLU A 9 8.60 8.46 -11.58
CA GLU A 9 9.23 7.16 -11.35
C GLU A 9 8.42 6.32 -10.35
N LEU A 10 7.86 6.93 -9.29
CA LEU A 10 6.93 6.23 -8.40
C LEU A 10 5.63 5.82 -9.10
N GLY A 11 5.10 6.65 -10.00
CA GLY A 11 3.93 6.31 -10.82
C GLY A 11 4.20 5.12 -11.75
N GLU A 12 5.39 5.03 -12.34
CA GLU A 12 5.81 3.87 -13.14
C GLU A 12 6.07 2.63 -12.28
N GLN A 13 6.73 2.78 -11.13
CA GLN A 13 6.95 1.69 -10.18
C GLN A 13 5.63 1.14 -9.63
N ALA A 14 4.64 2.00 -9.43
CA ALA A 14 3.29 1.61 -9.08
C ALA A 14 2.56 0.86 -10.18
N LYS A 15 2.70 1.30 -11.43
CA LYS A 15 2.20 0.56 -12.59
C LYS A 15 2.89 -0.80 -12.71
N ALA A 16 4.17 -0.91 -12.37
CA ALA A 16 4.89 -2.18 -12.33
C ALA A 16 4.41 -3.11 -11.20
N LEU A 17 4.10 -2.57 -10.03
CA LEU A 17 3.50 -3.30 -8.91
C LEU A 17 2.15 -3.92 -9.29
N ARG A 18 1.34 -3.19 -10.06
CA ARG A 18 0.04 -3.65 -10.57
C ARG A 18 0.13 -4.96 -11.38
N GLY A 19 1.22 -5.16 -12.11
CA GLY A 19 1.42 -6.38 -12.94
C GLY A 19 1.85 -7.61 -12.14
N GLN A 20 2.48 -7.41 -10.98
CA GLN A 20 3.13 -8.48 -10.21
C GLN A 20 2.33 -8.90 -8.96
N VAL A 21 1.51 -8.02 -8.40
CA VAL A 21 0.59 -8.40 -7.33
C VAL A 21 -0.59 -9.13 -7.95
N ALA A 22 -0.46 -10.45 -8.06
CA ALA A 22 -1.56 -11.35 -8.41
C ALA A 22 -2.61 -11.32 -7.28
N ALA A 23 -3.49 -10.32 -7.30
CA ALA A 23 -4.64 -10.16 -6.40
C ALA A 23 -5.74 -11.21 -6.64
N ARG A 24 -5.39 -12.44 -7.04
CA ARG A 24 -6.35 -13.49 -7.39
C ARG A 24 -7.13 -14.02 -6.19
N ASP A 25 -6.65 -13.84 -4.96
CA ASP A 25 -7.16 -14.60 -3.81
C ASP A 25 -7.69 -13.77 -2.63
N LEU A 26 -7.64 -12.43 -2.65
CA LEU A 26 -8.11 -11.65 -1.49
C LEU A 26 -9.62 -11.73 -1.27
N ARG A 27 -10.40 -12.08 -2.31
CA ARG A 27 -11.86 -12.19 -2.25
C ARG A 27 -12.40 -13.41 -1.49
N GLN A 28 -11.56 -14.21 -0.83
CA GLN A 28 -12.02 -15.45 -0.20
C GLN A 28 -12.32 -15.41 1.31
N ALA A 29 -12.26 -14.26 2.00
CA ALA A 29 -12.53 -14.27 3.45
C ALA A 29 -13.22 -12.99 3.99
N SER A 30 -14.55 -13.00 4.02
CA SER A 30 -15.38 -12.47 5.14
C SER A 30 -16.88 -12.53 4.78
N ARG A 31 -17.73 -12.88 5.76
CA ARG A 31 -19.20 -12.93 5.64
C ARG A 31 -19.84 -11.58 5.27
N ASN A 32 -19.08 -10.47 5.37
CA ASN A 32 -19.50 -9.10 5.04
C ASN A 32 -18.78 -8.52 3.79
N GLY A 33 -17.97 -9.31 3.08
CA GLY A 33 -17.34 -8.90 1.82
C GLY A 33 -16.06 -8.06 1.91
N LEU A 34 -15.64 -7.62 3.11
CA LEU A 34 -14.39 -6.88 3.34
C LEU A 34 -13.47 -7.61 4.33
N ARG A 35 -12.17 -7.61 4.04
CA ARG A 35 -11.12 -8.09 4.94
C ARG A 35 -10.81 -7.05 6.01
N GLN A 36 -11.29 -7.28 7.23
CA GLN A 36 -11.13 -6.36 8.37
C GLN A 36 -9.65 -6.10 8.73
N ASP A 37 -8.79 -7.11 8.55
CA ASP A 37 -7.34 -6.99 8.67
C ASP A 37 -6.76 -5.98 7.67
N ALA A 38 -7.22 -6.01 6.41
CA ALA A 38 -6.79 -5.06 5.39
C ALA A 38 -7.29 -3.63 5.64
N VAL A 39 -8.54 -3.47 6.14
CA VAL A 39 -9.08 -2.16 6.56
C VAL A 39 -8.21 -1.56 7.66
N ASN A 40 -7.89 -2.33 8.70
CA ASN A 40 -7.04 -1.87 9.80
C ASN A 40 -5.64 -1.47 9.32
N HIS A 41 -5.03 -2.27 8.44
CA HIS A 41 -3.73 -1.92 7.87
C HIS A 41 -3.77 -0.65 6.99
N CYS A 42 -4.84 -0.44 6.23
CA CYS A 42 -5.02 0.80 5.47
C CYS A 42 -5.18 2.03 6.40
N LEU A 43 -5.93 1.88 7.49
CA LEU A 43 -6.13 2.94 8.47
C LEU A 43 -4.83 3.31 9.19
N ASP A 44 -4.04 2.29 9.55
CA ASP A 44 -2.72 2.42 10.12
C ASP A 44 -1.73 3.14 9.19
N ALA A 45 -1.80 2.85 7.89
CA ALA A 45 -0.99 3.49 6.86
C ALA A 45 -1.40 4.96 6.65
N LEU A 46 -2.70 5.24 6.59
CA LEU A 46 -3.25 6.59 6.47
C LEU A 46 -2.77 7.49 7.61
N SER A 47 -2.93 7.02 8.85
CA SER A 47 -2.53 7.76 10.06
C SER A 47 -1.03 8.06 10.06
N ARG A 48 -0.20 7.07 9.72
CA ARG A 48 1.26 7.25 9.63
C ARG A 48 1.65 8.26 8.56
N PHE A 49 1.06 8.16 7.38
CA PHE A 49 1.37 9.09 6.30
C PHE A 49 0.89 10.51 6.58
N GLN A 50 -0.15 10.69 7.41
CA GLN A 50 -0.60 12.01 7.84
C GLN A 50 0.41 12.69 8.78
N GLU A 51 1.09 11.92 9.63
CA GLU A 51 2.11 12.42 10.57
C GLU A 51 3.48 12.64 9.92
N MET A 52 3.75 12.02 8.76
CA MET A 52 5.03 12.10 8.05
C MET A 52 5.12 13.33 7.12
N ASP A 53 6.32 13.92 7.06
CA ASP A 53 6.64 14.92 6.06
C ASP A 53 6.77 14.31 4.67
N GLN A 54 6.65 15.15 3.63
CA GLN A 54 6.71 14.71 2.23
C GLN A 54 8.00 13.93 1.90
N ALA A 55 9.15 14.31 2.46
CA ALA A 55 10.41 13.62 2.24
C ALA A 55 10.42 12.21 2.86
N GLU A 56 9.90 12.07 4.08
CA GLU A 56 9.80 10.79 4.80
C GLU A 56 8.80 9.87 4.09
N PHE A 57 7.64 10.41 3.72
CA PHE A 57 6.63 9.69 2.96
C PHE A 57 7.20 9.11 1.65
N MET A 58 7.96 9.91 0.90
CA MET A 58 8.57 9.45 -0.35
C MET A 58 9.63 8.37 -0.13
N ALA A 59 10.44 8.49 0.92
CA ALA A 59 11.44 7.48 1.28
C ALA A 59 10.78 6.14 1.65
N VAL A 60 9.74 6.19 2.49
CA VAL A 60 8.96 5.02 2.88
C VAL A 60 8.31 4.36 1.66
N ILE A 61 7.57 5.13 0.85
CA ILE A 61 6.86 4.57 -0.32
C ILE A 61 7.81 3.97 -1.34
N SER A 62 8.96 4.59 -1.59
CA SER A 62 9.96 4.05 -2.51
C SER A 62 10.51 2.70 -2.01
N GLU A 63 10.82 2.59 -0.72
CA GLU A 63 11.29 1.33 -0.16
C GLU A 63 10.20 0.24 -0.19
N VAL A 64 8.99 0.57 0.28
CA VAL A 64 7.87 -0.37 0.30
C VAL A 64 7.55 -0.82 -1.13
N ALA A 65 7.57 0.07 -2.11
CA ALA A 65 7.37 -0.26 -3.52
C ALA A 65 8.44 -1.24 -4.03
N ALA A 66 9.72 -0.99 -3.75
CA ALA A 66 10.81 -1.89 -4.14
C ALA A 66 10.66 -3.28 -3.49
N VAL A 67 10.28 -3.34 -2.22
CA VAL A 67 10.00 -4.60 -1.51
C VAL A 67 8.80 -5.33 -2.11
N GLY A 68 7.73 -4.60 -2.43
CA GLY A 68 6.52 -5.14 -3.05
C GLY A 68 6.74 -5.66 -4.48
N GLN A 69 7.63 -5.03 -5.25
CA GLN A 69 8.01 -5.48 -6.59
C GLN A 69 8.76 -6.82 -6.57
N SER A 70 9.35 -7.20 -5.44
CA SER A 70 9.96 -8.51 -5.28
C SER A 70 8.92 -9.64 -5.10
N GLY A 71 7.63 -9.31 -5.13
CA GLY A 71 6.49 -10.21 -4.94
C GLY A 71 6.04 -10.25 -3.48
N LEU A 72 4.73 -10.15 -3.23
CA LEU A 72 4.10 -10.17 -1.90
C LEU A 72 3.29 -11.46 -1.72
N GLN A 73 3.50 -12.20 -0.63
CA GLN A 73 2.75 -13.41 -0.29
C GLN A 73 1.67 -13.09 0.75
N ILE A 74 0.61 -12.43 0.30
CA ILE A 74 -0.46 -11.91 1.18
C ILE A 74 -1.28 -13.03 1.87
N ASN A 75 -1.22 -14.26 1.34
CA ASN A 75 -1.96 -15.42 1.85
C ASN A 75 -1.14 -16.33 2.78
N GLU A 76 0.16 -16.09 2.94
CA GLU A 76 1.03 -16.91 3.78
C GLU A 76 1.15 -16.28 5.18
N PRO A 77 0.51 -16.87 6.21
CA PRO A 77 0.67 -16.38 7.58
C PRO A 77 2.08 -16.68 8.09
N GLY A 78 2.92 -15.65 8.24
CA GLY A 78 4.27 -15.78 8.81
C GLY A 78 5.35 -14.97 8.09
N THR A 79 5.05 -14.38 6.94
CA THR A 79 5.98 -13.49 6.24
C THR A 79 5.93 -12.09 6.85
N SER A 80 6.82 -11.85 7.80
CA SER A 80 7.12 -10.50 8.32
C SER A 80 8.35 -9.95 7.61
N ARG A 81 8.22 -8.78 7.00
CA ARG A 81 9.33 -8.02 6.42
C ARG A 81 9.69 -6.84 7.30
N SER A 82 10.97 -6.52 7.34
CA SER A 82 11.47 -5.29 7.93
C SER A 82 11.69 -4.25 6.84
N LEU A 83 11.33 -3.00 7.16
CA LEU A 83 11.66 -1.83 6.34
C LEU A 83 12.82 -1.09 7.03
N LYS A 84 13.72 -0.50 6.25
CA LYS A 84 14.81 0.35 6.78
C LYS A 84 14.27 1.70 7.22
N THR A 85 13.30 2.22 6.48
CA THR A 85 12.64 3.51 6.75
C THR A 85 11.63 3.43 7.91
N LEU A 86 11.07 2.24 8.16
CA LEU A 86 10.04 2.01 9.17
C LEU A 86 10.41 0.81 10.07
N PRO A 87 10.96 1.06 11.27
CA PRO A 87 11.29 -0.01 12.19
C PRO A 87 10.02 -0.76 12.60
N GLY A 88 10.01 -2.08 12.40
CA GLY A 88 8.85 -2.92 12.68
C GLY A 88 8.87 -4.21 11.89
N SER A 89 7.89 -5.07 12.18
CA SER A 89 7.58 -6.26 11.38
C SER A 89 6.29 -6.01 10.61
N TRP A 90 6.40 -6.02 9.29
CA TRP A 90 5.31 -5.70 8.36
C TRP A 90 4.89 -6.95 7.63
N SER A 91 3.61 -7.30 7.70
CA SER A 91 3.08 -8.40 6.88
C SER A 91 3.02 -7.97 5.41
N ASP A 92 3.05 -8.94 4.50
CA ASP A 92 2.88 -8.67 3.08
C ASP A 92 1.53 -7.96 2.79
N LEU A 93 0.49 -8.22 3.60
CA LEU A 93 -0.77 -7.48 3.55
C LEU A 93 -0.59 -6.00 3.94
N ALA A 94 0.14 -5.73 5.02
CA ALA A 94 0.40 -4.36 5.47
C ALA A 94 1.21 -3.57 4.44
N LEU A 95 2.20 -4.22 3.79
CA LEU A 95 2.95 -3.62 2.70
C LEU A 95 2.05 -3.29 1.50
N ALA A 96 1.16 -4.20 1.10
CA ALA A 96 0.18 -3.93 0.05
C ALA A 96 -0.70 -2.72 0.39
N CYS A 97 -1.15 -2.60 1.65
CA CYS A 97 -1.93 -1.46 2.12
C CYS A 97 -1.13 -0.15 2.07
N LEU A 98 0.14 -0.15 2.52
CA LEU A 98 1.02 1.02 2.44
C LEU A 98 1.22 1.49 0.99
N ILE A 99 1.45 0.56 0.07
CA ILE A 99 1.59 0.85 -1.37
C ILE A 99 0.30 1.46 -1.90
N HIS A 100 -0.85 0.86 -1.60
CA HIS A 100 -2.14 1.33 -2.09
C HIS A 100 -2.46 2.74 -1.59
N VAL A 101 -2.34 2.97 -0.28
CA VAL A 101 -2.61 4.28 0.33
C VAL A 101 -1.62 5.34 -0.20
N GLY A 102 -0.34 4.98 -0.30
CA GLY A 102 0.67 5.86 -0.88
C GLY A 102 0.34 6.23 -2.30
N LEU A 103 -0.06 5.24 -3.11
CA LEU A 103 -0.51 5.46 -4.46
C LEU A 103 -1.73 6.36 -4.54
N LYS A 104 -2.74 6.15 -3.71
CA LYS A 104 -3.92 7.03 -3.67
C LYS A 104 -3.57 8.47 -3.29
N ARG A 105 -2.53 8.67 -2.47
CA ARG A 105 -2.03 10.01 -2.16
C ARG A 105 -1.30 10.65 -3.34
N LEU A 106 -0.57 9.86 -4.14
CA LEU A 106 0.20 10.32 -5.30
C LEU A 106 -0.66 10.51 -6.55
N THR A 107 -1.47 9.51 -6.85
CA THR A 107 -2.34 9.37 -8.01
C THR A 107 -3.75 8.94 -7.57
N PRO A 108 -4.56 9.86 -6.98
CA PRO A 108 -5.89 9.55 -6.45
C PRO A 108 -6.85 8.90 -7.46
N ASN A 109 -6.65 9.22 -8.75
CA ASN A 109 -7.48 8.75 -9.85
C ASN A 109 -7.06 7.38 -10.41
N GLU A 110 -5.91 6.83 -10.00
CA GLU A 110 -5.48 5.51 -10.46
C GLU A 110 -5.89 4.41 -9.46
N ASP A 111 -6.34 3.29 -10.00
CA ASP A 111 -6.52 2.05 -9.25
C ASP A 111 -5.17 1.32 -9.22
N SER A 112 -4.70 1.00 -8.02
CA SER A 112 -3.45 0.28 -7.82
C SER A 112 -3.52 -1.17 -8.31
N GLY A 113 -4.71 -1.72 -8.56
CA GLY A 113 -4.98 -3.10 -8.97
C GLY A 113 -4.66 -4.15 -7.90
N LEU A 114 -4.47 -3.72 -6.64
CA LEU A 114 -4.18 -4.60 -5.51
C LEU A 114 -5.43 -5.32 -4.98
N GLY A 115 -6.63 -4.89 -5.41
CA GLY A 115 -7.90 -5.50 -5.00
C GLY A 115 -8.31 -5.19 -3.56
N ILE A 116 -7.76 -4.14 -2.95
CA ILE A 116 -8.09 -3.66 -1.60
C ILE A 116 -8.73 -2.26 -1.59
N GLU A 117 -9.25 -1.83 -2.74
CA GLU A 117 -9.88 -0.50 -2.91
C GLU A 117 -11.07 -0.32 -1.97
N ALA A 118 -11.87 -1.37 -1.76
CA ALA A 118 -13.06 -1.31 -0.92
C ALA A 118 -12.67 -1.19 0.56
N GLU A 119 -11.61 -1.89 0.98
CA GLU A 119 -11.04 -1.79 2.32
C GLU A 119 -10.37 -0.44 2.57
N TYR A 120 -9.67 0.10 1.57
CA TYR A 120 -9.13 1.45 1.61
C TYR A 120 -10.22 2.50 1.75
N ALA A 121 -11.31 2.40 0.98
CA ALA A 121 -12.41 3.34 1.03
C ALA A 121 -13.08 3.35 2.43
N GLU A 122 -13.27 2.19 3.04
CA GLU A 122 -13.79 2.11 4.40
C GLU A 122 -12.79 2.66 5.42
N ALA A 123 -11.50 2.35 5.29
CA ALA A 123 -10.47 2.92 6.16
C ALA A 123 -10.39 4.44 6.05
N LEU A 124 -10.50 4.99 4.84
CA LEU A 124 -10.52 6.43 4.61
C LEU A 124 -11.75 7.09 5.25
N ARG A 125 -12.92 6.44 5.16
CA ARG A 125 -14.16 6.89 5.83
C ARG A 125 -14.05 6.88 7.35
N LEU A 126 -13.30 5.93 7.91
CA LEU A 126 -13.03 5.85 9.35
C LEU A 126 -11.96 6.87 9.80
N HIS A 127 -11.00 7.17 8.93
CA HIS A 127 -9.88 8.08 9.21
C HIS A 127 -10.23 9.56 9.00
N SER A 128 -11.10 9.90 8.03
CA SER A 128 -11.63 11.26 7.85
C SER A 128 -12.93 11.45 8.66
N PRO A 129 -12.91 12.15 9.81
CA PRO A 129 -14.10 12.42 10.63
C PRO A 129 -15.09 13.39 9.99
#